data_AF-A0A2D7Z4L8-F1
#
_entry.id   AF-A0A2D7Z4L8-F1
#
_cell.length_a   1.000
_cell.length_b   1.000
_cell.length_c   1.000
_cell.angle_alpha   90.00
_cell.angle_beta   90.00
_cell.angle_gamma   90.00
#
_symmetry.space_group_name_H-M   'P 1'
#
loop_
_entity.id
_entity.type
_entity.pdbx_description
1 polymer ?
#
loop_
_entity_poly.entity_id
_entity_poly.type
_entity_poly.pdbx_seq_one_letter_code
_entity_poly.pdbx_strand_id
1 'polypeptide(L)'
;MIYDGFVDAIGNTPLIKLRAASARTGCTILGKAEFLNPGGSVKDRAARAIIEAAEARGELRPGGVIVEGTAGNTGIGLALVANARGYRTVIVMPETQSQEKKDMLRLCGADLRLVPALPYRDPGNYVRVSERLAAELAASEPHGAIWANQFDNTANMDAHVRTTGPEIWAQTAGKVDGFVAAVGTGGTLAGTGLALKERNKDVVVALADPMGSAIYNYYQNGELKAEGGSISEGIGQGRITQNLAPAPIDTQFQISDQEALPLVFDLLRHEGLVMGGSTAINIAGAIRLAEQLGPGHTIVTILCDWGHRYQSKLYNPAFLREKGLPVPEWLNDPV
;
A
#
# COMPACT_ATOMS: atom_id res chain seq x y z
N MET A 1 -14.49 -18.23 -12.93
CA MET A 1 -14.67 -16.88 -13.48
C MET A 1 -13.72 -16.72 -14.65
N ILE A 2 -14.16 -16.07 -15.72
CA ILE A 2 -13.33 -15.67 -16.87
C ILE A 2 -13.30 -14.15 -16.84
N TYR A 3 -12.12 -13.55 -16.86
CA TYR A 3 -11.92 -12.09 -16.85
C TYR A 3 -11.51 -11.61 -18.25
N ASP A 4 -11.97 -10.44 -18.67
CA ASP A 4 -11.57 -9.84 -19.95
C ASP A 4 -10.31 -8.98 -19.76
N GLY A 5 -9.16 -9.64 -19.79
CA GLY A 5 -7.85 -9.01 -19.73
C GLY A 5 -7.43 -8.54 -18.33
N PHE A 6 -6.41 -7.67 -18.30
CA PHE A 6 -5.70 -7.27 -17.08
C PHE A 6 -6.59 -6.51 -16.09
N VAL A 7 -7.38 -5.55 -16.58
CA VAL A 7 -8.12 -4.60 -15.73
C VAL A 7 -9.25 -5.30 -14.96
N ASP A 8 -9.92 -6.25 -15.60
CA ASP A 8 -11.01 -7.04 -15.01
C ASP A 8 -10.51 -8.05 -13.98
N ALA A 9 -9.26 -8.52 -14.12
CA ALA A 9 -8.62 -9.43 -13.18
C ALA A 9 -8.17 -8.74 -11.87
N ILE A 10 -8.29 -7.41 -11.75
CA ILE A 10 -7.95 -6.66 -10.53
C ILE A 10 -9.06 -6.82 -9.48
N GLY A 11 -8.65 -7.20 -8.27
CA GLY A 11 -9.53 -7.38 -7.11
C GLY A 11 -9.95 -8.84 -6.90
N ASN A 12 -11.01 -9.06 -6.12
CA ASN A 12 -11.48 -10.40 -5.74
C ASN A 12 -10.39 -11.32 -5.17
N THR A 13 -9.40 -10.73 -4.49
CA THR A 13 -8.26 -11.47 -3.90
C THR A 13 -8.74 -12.36 -2.74
N PRO A 14 -8.12 -13.50 -2.45
CA PRO A 14 -8.54 -14.34 -1.33
C PRO A 14 -8.13 -13.75 0.04
N LEU A 15 -8.80 -14.22 1.10
CA LEU A 15 -8.32 -14.11 2.47
C LEU A 15 -7.48 -15.35 2.81
N ILE A 16 -6.29 -15.15 3.35
CA ILE A 16 -5.39 -16.22 3.79
C ILE A 16 -5.31 -16.17 5.32
N LYS A 17 -5.59 -17.29 5.99
CA LYS A 17 -5.44 -17.37 7.45
C LYS A 17 -3.97 -17.37 7.84
N LEU A 18 -3.57 -16.43 8.67
CA LEU A 18 -2.22 -16.33 9.24
C LEU A 18 -2.17 -17.20 10.49
N ARG A 19 -1.66 -18.42 10.35
CA ARG A 19 -1.78 -19.48 11.35
C ARG A 19 -1.05 -19.14 12.64
N ALA A 20 0.19 -18.68 12.55
CA ALA A 20 0.99 -18.38 13.74
C ALA A 20 0.39 -17.21 14.53
N ALA A 21 0.00 -16.13 13.84
CA ALA A 21 -0.65 -14.98 14.45
C ALA A 21 -2.01 -15.34 15.09
N SER A 22 -2.82 -16.16 14.40
CA SER A 22 -4.10 -16.65 14.93
C SER A 22 -3.90 -17.49 16.19
N ALA A 23 -2.96 -18.43 16.18
CA ALA A 23 -2.67 -19.30 17.31
C ALA A 23 -2.16 -18.52 18.53
N ARG A 24 -1.30 -17.52 18.31
CA ARG A 24 -0.76 -16.65 19.38
C ARG A 24 -1.85 -15.88 20.13
N THR A 25 -2.90 -15.45 19.44
CA THR A 25 -3.89 -14.50 19.98
C THR A 25 -5.22 -15.14 20.35
N GLY A 26 -5.45 -16.39 19.95
CA GLY A 26 -6.76 -17.03 20.07
C GLY A 26 -7.83 -16.42 19.15
N CYS A 27 -7.43 -15.56 18.22
CA CYS A 27 -8.30 -14.95 17.20
C CYS A 27 -8.16 -15.65 15.85
N THR A 28 -9.08 -15.36 14.93
CA THR A 28 -8.88 -15.67 13.51
C THR A 28 -8.28 -14.46 12.81
N ILE A 29 -6.98 -14.46 12.56
CA ILE A 29 -6.30 -13.39 11.83
C ILE A 29 -6.16 -13.78 10.35
N LEU A 30 -6.67 -12.94 9.46
CA LEU A 30 -6.70 -13.14 8.02
C LEU A 30 -5.94 -12.03 7.30
N GLY A 31 -5.13 -12.39 6.31
CA GLY A 31 -4.47 -11.48 5.40
C GLY A 31 -5.17 -11.47 4.04
N LYS A 32 -5.62 -10.30 3.58
CA LYS A 32 -6.14 -10.08 2.23
C LYS A 32 -5.00 -10.07 1.22
N ALA A 33 -4.99 -11.04 0.32
CA ALA A 33 -3.86 -11.37 -0.56
C ALA A 33 -3.72 -10.41 -1.77
N GLU A 34 -3.48 -9.13 -1.51
CA GLU A 34 -3.37 -8.10 -2.54
C GLU A 34 -2.16 -8.26 -3.48
N PHE A 35 -1.17 -9.06 -3.07
CA PHE A 35 -0.08 -9.50 -3.92
C PHE A 35 -0.53 -10.40 -5.11
N LEU A 36 -1.78 -10.90 -5.09
CA LEU A 36 -2.37 -11.70 -6.17
C LEU A 36 -3.13 -10.86 -7.21
N ASN A 37 -3.21 -9.53 -7.05
CA ASN A 37 -3.60 -8.68 -8.17
C ASN A 37 -2.59 -8.89 -9.33
N PRO A 38 -3.00 -8.73 -10.60
CA PRO A 38 -2.16 -9.09 -11.75
C PRO A 38 -0.88 -8.24 -11.88
N GLY A 39 -0.86 -7.01 -11.36
CA GLY A 39 0.32 -6.16 -11.22
C GLY A 39 1.13 -6.41 -9.94
N GLY A 40 0.66 -7.33 -9.09
CA GLY A 40 1.39 -7.87 -7.94
C GLY A 40 1.33 -7.02 -6.68
N SER A 41 0.39 -6.07 -6.57
CA SER A 41 0.23 -5.26 -5.37
C SER A 41 -1.18 -4.71 -5.15
N VAL A 42 -1.45 -4.21 -3.94
CA VAL A 42 -2.67 -3.47 -3.58
C VAL A 42 -2.93 -2.23 -4.45
N LYS A 43 -1.91 -1.67 -5.09
CA LYS A 43 -2.02 -0.39 -5.84
C LYS A 43 -2.76 -0.53 -7.16
N ASP A 44 -2.94 -1.74 -7.67
CA ASP A 44 -3.71 -2.00 -8.89
C ASP A 44 -5.15 -1.49 -8.78
N ARG A 45 -5.76 -1.61 -7.58
CA ARG A 45 -7.11 -1.10 -7.31
C ARG A 45 -7.21 0.42 -7.48
N ALA A 46 -6.26 1.15 -6.89
CA ALA A 46 -6.20 2.59 -6.96
C ALA A 46 -5.86 3.06 -8.39
N ALA A 47 -4.93 2.38 -9.06
CA ALA A 47 -4.56 2.68 -10.44
C ALA A 47 -5.76 2.55 -11.38
N ARG A 48 -6.51 1.44 -11.29
CA ARG A 48 -7.76 1.24 -12.04
C ARG A 48 -8.76 2.35 -11.78
N ALA A 49 -9.06 2.62 -10.50
CA ALA A 49 -10.09 3.60 -10.14
C ALA A 49 -9.73 5.04 -10.53
N ILE A 50 -8.45 5.43 -10.44
CA ILE A 50 -7.98 6.76 -10.85
C ILE A 50 -8.16 6.95 -12.36
N ILE A 51 -7.77 5.95 -13.15
CA ILE A 51 -7.87 6.01 -14.61
C ILE A 51 -9.34 6.01 -15.05
N GLU A 52 -10.16 5.11 -14.50
CA GLU A 52 -11.60 5.05 -14.80
C GLU A 52 -12.32 6.36 -14.42
N ALA A 53 -11.93 6.99 -13.31
CA ALA A 53 -12.50 8.27 -12.92
C ALA A 53 -12.11 9.40 -13.89
N ALA A 54 -10.88 9.40 -14.40
CA ALA A 54 -10.43 10.38 -15.40
C ALA A 54 -11.10 10.17 -16.77
N GLU A 55 -11.27 8.93 -17.19
CA GLU A 55 -12.04 8.57 -18.39
C GLU A 55 -13.49 9.05 -18.27
N ALA A 56 -14.14 8.79 -17.13
CA ALA A 56 -15.52 9.20 -16.88
C ALA A 56 -15.70 10.73 -16.92
N ARG A 57 -14.67 11.50 -16.54
CA ARG A 57 -14.65 12.97 -16.65
C ARG A 57 -14.26 13.49 -18.04
N GLY A 58 -13.84 12.62 -18.95
CA GLY A 58 -13.36 13.00 -20.28
C GLY A 58 -11.99 13.68 -20.30
N GLU A 59 -11.25 13.61 -19.19
CA GLU A 59 -9.90 14.19 -19.03
C GLU A 59 -8.82 13.36 -19.73
N LEU A 60 -9.12 12.08 -19.96
CA LEU A 60 -8.20 11.12 -20.59
C LEU A 60 -8.91 10.41 -21.75
N ARG A 61 -8.28 10.42 -22.92
CA ARG A 61 -8.73 9.73 -24.15
C ARG A 61 -7.61 8.82 -24.66
N PRO A 62 -7.91 7.79 -25.50
CA PRO A 62 -6.88 6.88 -26.02
C PRO A 62 -5.69 7.66 -26.60
N GLY A 63 -4.46 7.27 -26.23
CA GLY A 63 -3.21 7.98 -26.54
C GLY A 63 -2.78 9.03 -25.49
N GLY A 64 -3.64 9.34 -24.52
CA GLY A 64 -3.37 10.27 -23.42
C GLY A 64 -2.27 9.78 -22.48
N VAL A 65 -1.86 10.68 -21.57
CA VAL A 65 -0.74 10.42 -20.65
C VAL A 65 -1.14 10.57 -19.19
N ILE A 66 -0.67 9.66 -18.35
CA ILE A 66 -0.87 9.68 -16.91
C ILE A 66 0.48 9.97 -16.24
N VAL A 67 0.52 11.03 -15.44
CA VAL A 67 1.70 11.44 -14.70
C VAL A 67 1.51 11.13 -13.21
N GLU A 68 2.50 10.53 -12.57
CA GLU A 68 2.45 10.23 -11.13
C GLU A 68 3.80 10.38 -10.44
N GLY A 69 3.78 10.89 -9.22
CA GLY A 69 4.89 10.87 -8.28
C GLY A 69 4.73 9.69 -7.33
N THR A 70 5.62 8.70 -7.37
CA THR A 70 5.42 7.47 -6.60
C THR A 70 6.70 6.76 -6.15
N ALA A 71 6.59 6.08 -5.02
CA ALA A 71 7.59 5.14 -4.48
C ALA A 71 7.60 3.77 -5.22
N GLY A 72 6.75 3.57 -6.23
CA GLY A 72 6.89 2.50 -7.21
C GLY A 72 5.62 1.74 -7.54
N ASN A 73 4.99 1.06 -6.57
CA ASN A 73 3.86 0.16 -6.84
C ASN A 73 2.68 0.85 -7.54
N THR A 74 2.38 2.11 -7.19
CA THR A 74 1.35 2.88 -7.90
C THR A 74 1.74 3.15 -9.35
N GLY A 75 3.02 3.44 -9.62
CA GLY A 75 3.48 3.63 -10.99
C GLY A 75 3.41 2.34 -11.81
N ILE A 76 3.72 1.19 -11.19
CA ILE A 76 3.59 -0.13 -11.82
C ILE A 76 2.12 -0.42 -12.15
N GLY A 77 1.21 -0.25 -11.17
CA GLY A 77 -0.22 -0.43 -11.40
C GLY A 77 -0.77 0.52 -12.47
N LEU A 78 -0.40 1.80 -12.44
CA LEU A 78 -0.80 2.78 -13.45
C LEU A 78 -0.26 2.42 -14.84
N ALA A 79 1.01 2.03 -14.97
CA ALA A 79 1.61 1.63 -16.25
C ALA A 79 0.91 0.41 -16.85
N LEU A 80 0.61 -0.60 -16.04
CA LEU A 80 -0.06 -1.81 -16.52
C LEU A 80 -1.52 -1.55 -16.94
N VAL A 81 -2.29 -0.79 -16.14
CA VAL A 81 -3.66 -0.40 -16.52
C VAL A 81 -3.64 0.53 -17.74
N ALA A 82 -2.69 1.46 -17.83
CA ALA A 82 -2.49 2.35 -18.97
C ALA A 82 -2.21 1.56 -20.25
N ASN A 83 -1.29 0.60 -20.21
CA ASN A 83 -0.98 -0.27 -21.36
C ASN A 83 -2.22 -1.05 -21.83
N ALA A 84 -3.02 -1.58 -20.89
CA ALA A 84 -4.24 -2.31 -21.21
C ALA A 84 -5.34 -1.40 -21.82
N ARG A 85 -5.30 -0.08 -21.56
CA ARG A 85 -6.30 0.89 -22.02
C ARG A 85 -5.80 1.84 -23.12
N GLY A 86 -4.55 1.69 -23.57
CA GLY A 86 -3.95 2.50 -24.64
C GLY A 86 -3.47 3.89 -24.21
N TYR A 87 -3.03 4.04 -22.97
CA TYR A 87 -2.44 5.28 -22.43
C TYR A 87 -0.93 5.14 -22.23
N ARG A 88 -0.23 6.27 -22.13
CA ARG A 88 1.17 6.36 -21.74
C ARG A 88 1.29 6.74 -20.26
N THR A 89 2.44 6.43 -19.65
CA THR A 89 2.73 6.85 -18.27
C THR A 89 4.08 7.53 -18.14
N VAL A 90 4.10 8.62 -17.36
CA VAL A 90 5.33 9.27 -16.91
C VAL A 90 5.40 9.15 -15.39
N ILE A 91 6.45 8.50 -14.89
CA ILE A 91 6.60 8.16 -13.48
C ILE A 91 7.78 8.91 -12.89
N VAL A 92 7.51 9.82 -11.96
CA VAL A 92 8.52 10.55 -11.19
C VAL A 92 8.79 9.80 -9.89
N MET A 93 10.03 9.36 -9.68
CA MET A 93 10.41 8.49 -8.56
C MET A 93 11.67 8.99 -7.86
N PRO A 94 11.75 8.96 -6.52
CA PRO A 94 13.00 9.20 -5.81
C PRO A 94 14.08 8.18 -6.17
N GLU A 95 15.31 8.62 -6.38
CA GLU A 95 16.44 7.74 -6.74
C GLU A 95 16.79 6.69 -5.68
N THR A 96 16.31 6.83 -4.45
CA THR A 96 16.57 5.92 -3.31
C THR A 96 15.67 4.68 -3.27
N GLN A 97 14.64 4.61 -4.12
CA GLN A 97 13.74 3.45 -4.19
C GLN A 97 14.46 2.19 -4.70
N SER A 98 13.91 1.02 -4.40
CA SER A 98 14.52 -0.28 -4.76
C SER A 98 14.79 -0.39 -6.27
N GLN A 99 15.88 -1.08 -6.61
CA GLN A 99 16.28 -1.25 -8.01
C GLN A 99 15.24 -2.08 -8.77
N GLU A 100 14.69 -3.10 -8.10
CA GLU A 100 13.67 -4.00 -8.62
C GLU A 100 12.41 -3.23 -9.09
N LYS A 101 12.02 -2.17 -8.37
CA LYS A 101 10.89 -1.32 -8.79
C LYS A 101 11.22 -0.45 -10.00
N LYS A 102 12.43 0.11 -10.06
CA LYS A 102 12.88 0.91 -11.22
C LYS A 102 12.90 0.05 -12.47
N ASP A 103 13.40 -1.18 -12.36
CA ASP A 103 13.49 -2.12 -13.46
C ASP A 103 12.10 -2.58 -13.91
N MET A 104 11.19 -2.86 -12.98
CA MET A 104 9.80 -3.18 -13.31
C MET A 104 9.09 -2.02 -14.03
N LEU A 105 9.29 -0.77 -13.62
CA LEU A 105 8.70 0.39 -14.29
C LEU A 105 9.20 0.55 -15.74
N ARG A 106 10.51 0.39 -15.96
CA ARG A 106 11.07 0.38 -17.31
C ARG A 106 10.55 -0.78 -18.15
N LEU A 107 10.42 -1.96 -17.56
CA LEU A 107 9.86 -3.15 -18.21
C LEU A 107 8.40 -2.93 -18.64
N CYS A 108 7.62 -2.19 -17.84
CA CYS A 108 6.25 -1.80 -18.18
C CYS A 108 6.17 -0.71 -19.27
N GLY A 109 7.30 -0.15 -19.72
CA GLY A 109 7.32 0.92 -20.72
C GLY A 109 7.03 2.33 -20.16
N ALA A 110 7.15 2.54 -18.85
CA ALA A 110 6.97 3.86 -18.26
C ALA A 110 8.15 4.80 -18.59
N ASP A 111 7.86 6.08 -18.89
CA ASP A 111 8.87 7.15 -18.88
C ASP A 111 9.27 7.43 -17.43
N LEU A 112 10.33 6.76 -16.98
CA LEU A 112 10.82 6.83 -15.60
C LEU A 112 11.78 8.01 -15.41
N ARG A 113 11.35 9.00 -14.62
CA ARG A 113 12.14 10.19 -14.26
C ARG A 113 12.58 10.11 -12.81
N LEU A 114 13.88 9.91 -12.59
CA LEU A 114 14.46 9.86 -11.25
C LEU A 114 14.77 11.27 -10.74
N VAL A 115 14.45 11.52 -9.47
CA VAL A 115 14.73 12.79 -8.78
C VAL A 115 15.37 12.53 -7.41
N PRO A 116 16.12 13.50 -6.84
CA PRO A 116 16.63 13.38 -5.48
C PRO A 116 15.52 13.18 -4.45
N ALA A 117 15.82 12.43 -3.37
CA ALA A 117 14.89 12.25 -2.27
C ALA A 117 14.84 13.52 -1.38
N LEU A 118 13.75 14.29 -1.50
CA LEU A 118 13.57 15.56 -0.79
C LEU A 118 12.27 15.58 0.03
N PRO A 119 12.22 16.30 1.17
CA PRO A 119 11.00 16.41 1.98
C PRO A 119 9.88 17.13 1.22
N TYR A 120 8.61 16.85 1.55
CA TYR A 120 7.45 17.38 0.81
C TYR A 120 7.38 18.92 0.71
N ARG A 121 7.94 19.64 1.70
CA ARG A 121 8.02 21.11 1.68
C ARG A 121 8.88 21.65 0.53
N ASP A 122 9.82 20.84 0.04
CA ASP A 122 10.73 21.21 -1.04
C ASP A 122 10.02 21.09 -2.40
N PRO A 123 10.06 22.12 -3.26
CA PRO A 123 9.50 22.06 -4.61
C PRO A 123 10.07 20.96 -5.52
N GLY A 124 11.28 20.47 -5.23
CA GLY A 124 11.94 19.35 -5.91
C GLY A 124 11.46 17.97 -5.46
N ASN A 125 10.60 17.88 -4.44
CA ASN A 125 9.97 16.62 -4.04
C ASN A 125 9.23 15.98 -5.22
N TYR A 126 9.37 14.66 -5.38
CA TYR A 126 8.82 13.87 -6.48
C TYR A 126 7.31 14.07 -6.73
N VAL A 127 6.51 14.29 -5.67
CA VAL A 127 5.07 14.58 -5.80
C VAL A 127 4.86 15.95 -6.47
N ARG A 128 5.54 16.99 -5.98
CA ARG A 128 5.45 18.35 -6.53
C ARG A 128 6.03 18.47 -7.95
N VAL A 129 7.08 17.70 -8.25
CA VAL A 129 7.62 17.61 -9.61
C VAL A 129 6.59 16.96 -10.55
N SER A 130 5.94 15.87 -10.12
CA SER A 130 4.91 15.20 -10.92
C SER A 130 3.69 16.07 -11.19
N GLU A 131 3.28 16.89 -10.22
CA GLU A 131 2.17 17.85 -10.36
C GLU A 131 2.45 18.89 -11.45
N ARG A 132 3.62 19.56 -11.38
CA ARG A 132 4.02 20.54 -12.40
C ARG A 132 4.14 19.91 -13.79
N LEU A 133 4.76 18.73 -13.86
CA LEU A 133 4.92 18.02 -15.12
C LEU A 133 3.58 17.63 -15.74
N ALA A 134 2.60 17.21 -14.94
CA ALA A 134 1.25 16.94 -15.42
C ALA A 134 0.59 18.19 -16.00
N ALA A 135 0.71 19.34 -15.32
CA ALA A 135 0.18 20.62 -15.80
C ALA A 135 0.85 21.07 -17.11
N GLU A 136 2.17 20.92 -17.24
CA GLU A 136 2.91 21.21 -18.47
C GLU A 136 2.47 20.32 -19.63
N LEU A 137 2.34 19.01 -19.40
CA LEU A 137 1.88 18.06 -20.43
C LEU A 137 0.42 18.31 -20.81
N ALA A 138 -0.45 18.68 -19.87
CA ALA A 138 -1.85 18.96 -20.13
C ALA A 138 -2.07 20.11 -21.13
N ALA A 139 -1.12 21.05 -21.20
CA ALA A 139 -1.17 22.16 -22.15
C ALA A 139 -0.87 21.75 -23.61
N SER A 140 -0.25 20.58 -23.83
CA SER A 140 0.27 20.17 -25.14
C SER A 140 -0.20 18.80 -25.62
N GLU A 141 -0.74 17.96 -24.73
CA GLU A 141 -1.16 16.59 -25.03
C GLU A 141 -2.59 16.55 -25.61
N PRO A 142 -2.76 16.26 -26.92
CA PRO A 142 -4.06 16.36 -27.59
C PRO A 142 -5.09 15.33 -27.07
N HIS A 143 -4.61 14.24 -26.46
CA HIS A 143 -5.43 13.16 -25.89
C HIS A 143 -5.62 13.29 -24.37
N GLY A 144 -5.19 14.40 -23.78
CA GLY A 144 -5.27 14.66 -22.35
C GLY A 144 -4.03 14.18 -21.59
N ALA A 145 -3.67 14.94 -20.56
CA ALA A 145 -2.68 14.55 -19.56
C ALA A 145 -3.29 14.74 -18.18
N ILE A 146 -3.21 13.71 -17.34
CA ILE A 146 -3.70 13.80 -15.96
C ILE A 146 -2.57 13.64 -14.96
N TRP A 147 -2.73 14.29 -13.81
CA TRP A 147 -1.99 13.93 -12.61
C TRP A 147 -2.80 12.87 -11.85
N ALA A 148 -2.26 11.67 -11.71
CA ALA A 148 -2.94 10.60 -10.98
C ALA A 148 -3.18 10.99 -9.50
N ASN A 149 -2.23 11.74 -8.91
CA ASN A 149 -2.35 12.36 -7.59
C ASN A 149 -2.78 11.37 -6.50
N GLN A 150 -2.16 10.19 -6.43
CA GLN A 150 -2.61 9.09 -5.56
C GLN A 150 -2.82 9.47 -4.08
N PHE A 151 -2.12 10.50 -3.57
CA PHE A 151 -2.21 10.90 -2.18
C PHE A 151 -3.53 11.63 -1.91
N ASP A 152 -3.98 12.49 -2.82
CA ASP A 152 -5.13 13.37 -2.60
C ASP A 152 -6.30 13.14 -3.57
N ASN A 153 -6.14 12.32 -4.60
CA ASN A 153 -7.24 11.87 -5.45
C ASN A 153 -8.06 10.81 -4.71
N THR A 154 -9.29 11.14 -4.34
CA THR A 154 -10.18 10.28 -3.54
C THR A 154 -10.70 9.06 -4.30
N ALA A 155 -10.54 9.00 -5.63
CA ALA A 155 -10.78 7.77 -6.39
C ALA A 155 -9.95 6.58 -5.87
N ASN A 156 -8.80 6.86 -5.24
CA ASN A 156 -8.01 5.87 -4.52
C ASN A 156 -8.78 5.25 -3.34
N MET A 157 -9.23 6.08 -2.38
CA MET A 157 -10.07 5.62 -1.27
C MET A 157 -11.34 4.93 -1.77
N ASP A 158 -12.02 5.52 -2.75
CA ASP A 158 -13.27 4.98 -3.27
C ASP A 158 -13.10 3.59 -3.90
N ALA A 159 -11.92 3.28 -4.45
CA ALA A 159 -11.61 1.94 -4.92
C ALA A 159 -11.79 0.91 -3.81
N HIS A 160 -11.32 1.22 -2.60
CA HIS A 160 -11.39 0.35 -1.43
C HIS A 160 -12.79 0.33 -0.80
N VAL A 161 -13.52 1.45 -0.84
CA VAL A 161 -14.94 1.50 -0.44
C VAL A 161 -15.78 0.57 -1.31
N ARG A 162 -15.59 0.61 -2.63
CA ARG A 162 -16.40 -0.16 -3.58
C ARG A 162 -15.97 -1.62 -3.74
N THR A 163 -14.74 -1.97 -3.38
CA THR A 163 -14.18 -3.31 -3.64
C THR A 163 -13.63 -3.99 -2.40
N THR A 164 -12.51 -3.52 -1.84
CA THR A 164 -11.80 -4.20 -0.74
C THR A 164 -12.68 -4.43 0.49
N GLY A 165 -13.41 -3.42 0.96
CA GLY A 165 -14.32 -3.56 2.10
C GLY A 165 -15.46 -4.56 1.86
N PRO A 166 -16.24 -4.42 0.77
CA PRO A 166 -17.29 -5.37 0.41
C PRO A 166 -16.77 -6.81 0.23
N GLU A 167 -15.59 -6.99 -0.38
CA GLU A 167 -14.96 -8.30 -0.53
C GLU A 167 -14.64 -8.92 0.84
N ILE A 168 -14.01 -8.16 1.75
CA ILE A 168 -13.70 -8.63 3.10
C ILE A 168 -14.98 -9.02 3.85
N TRP A 169 -16.01 -8.17 3.78
CA TRP A 169 -17.29 -8.44 4.42
C TRP A 169 -17.91 -9.75 3.92
N ALA A 170 -17.98 -9.93 2.60
CA ALA A 170 -18.54 -11.14 1.99
C ALA A 170 -17.72 -12.39 2.34
N GLN A 171 -16.39 -12.31 2.24
CA GLN A 171 -15.48 -13.43 2.47
C GLN A 171 -15.41 -13.87 3.94
N THR A 172 -15.72 -12.96 4.88
CA THR A 172 -15.86 -13.27 6.31
C THR A 172 -17.29 -13.61 6.72
N ALA A 173 -18.24 -13.62 5.78
CA ALA A 173 -19.68 -13.75 6.05
C ALA A 173 -20.17 -12.77 7.14
N GLY A 174 -19.66 -11.53 7.10
CA GLY A 174 -20.00 -10.46 8.05
C GLY A 174 -19.40 -10.61 9.45
N LYS A 175 -18.47 -11.56 9.66
CA LYS A 175 -17.85 -11.84 10.97
C LYS A 175 -16.57 -11.07 11.26
N VAL A 176 -16.15 -10.16 10.38
CA VAL A 176 -15.00 -9.31 10.67
C VAL A 176 -15.31 -8.39 11.85
N ASP A 177 -14.48 -8.46 12.89
CA ASP A 177 -14.61 -7.66 14.12
C ASP A 177 -13.58 -6.52 14.13
N GLY A 178 -12.43 -6.72 13.49
CA GLY A 178 -11.37 -5.73 13.39
C GLY A 178 -10.72 -5.68 12.02
N PHE A 179 -10.37 -4.49 11.56
CA PHE A 179 -9.59 -4.26 10.36
C PHE A 179 -8.39 -3.38 10.67
N VAL A 180 -7.22 -3.74 10.18
CA VAL A 180 -5.99 -2.98 10.41
C VAL A 180 -5.17 -2.84 9.14
N ALA A 181 -4.61 -1.65 8.91
CA ALA A 181 -3.67 -1.41 7.84
C ALA A 181 -2.75 -0.22 8.13
N ALA A 182 -1.55 -0.29 7.56
CA ALA A 182 -0.61 0.81 7.48
C ALA A 182 -1.02 1.84 6.43
N VAL A 183 -0.51 3.06 6.58
CA VAL A 183 -0.87 4.20 5.75
C VAL A 183 0.31 4.69 4.92
N GLY A 184 0.09 4.74 3.60
CA GLY A 184 0.86 5.60 2.68
C GLY A 184 -0.02 6.77 2.24
N THR A 185 -0.92 6.52 1.28
CA THR A 185 -1.92 7.51 0.85
C THR A 185 -3.11 7.62 1.80
N GLY A 186 -3.41 6.56 2.56
CA GLY A 186 -4.59 6.45 3.42
C GLY A 186 -5.77 5.72 2.76
N GLY A 187 -5.79 5.59 1.43
CA GLY A 187 -6.95 5.05 0.69
C GLY A 187 -7.37 3.65 1.13
N THR A 188 -6.42 2.75 1.37
CA THR A 188 -6.71 1.37 1.81
C THR A 188 -7.33 1.31 3.20
N LEU A 189 -6.75 2.02 4.18
CA LEU A 189 -7.26 2.05 5.55
C LEU A 189 -8.63 2.73 5.62
N ALA A 190 -8.71 3.94 5.06
CA ALA A 190 -9.90 4.77 5.09
C ALA A 190 -11.07 4.11 4.34
N GLY A 191 -10.86 3.74 3.08
CA GLY A 191 -11.95 3.23 2.23
C GLY A 191 -12.47 1.87 2.69
N THR A 192 -11.58 0.98 3.12
CA THR A 192 -11.99 -0.31 3.68
C THR A 192 -12.72 -0.11 5.01
N GLY A 193 -12.19 0.73 5.91
CA GLY A 193 -12.81 1.03 7.19
C GLY A 193 -14.21 1.63 7.07
N LEU A 194 -14.40 2.58 6.14
CA LEU A 194 -15.71 3.18 5.85
C LEU A 194 -16.72 2.14 5.38
N ALA A 195 -16.34 1.30 4.40
CA ALA A 195 -17.23 0.27 3.89
C ALA A 195 -17.58 -0.81 4.92
N LEU A 196 -16.66 -1.17 5.82
CA LEU A 196 -16.93 -2.12 6.89
C LEU A 196 -17.87 -1.49 7.95
N LYS A 197 -17.60 -0.25 8.39
CA LYS A 197 -18.45 0.44 9.38
C LYS A 197 -19.84 0.81 8.87
N GLU A 198 -20.00 1.02 7.56
CA GLU A 198 -21.32 1.14 6.92
C GLU A 198 -22.18 -0.11 7.16
N ARG A 199 -21.57 -1.29 7.20
CA ARG A 199 -22.26 -2.59 7.36
C ARG A 199 -22.38 -3.01 8.82
N ASN A 200 -21.36 -2.73 9.61
CA ASN A 200 -21.38 -2.90 11.06
C ASN A 200 -20.49 -1.84 11.72
N LYS A 201 -21.13 -0.87 12.40
CA LYS A 201 -20.46 0.23 13.10
C LYS A 201 -19.51 -0.22 14.22
N ASP A 202 -19.69 -1.45 14.72
CA ASP A 202 -18.91 -2.00 15.83
C ASP A 202 -17.58 -2.61 15.36
N VAL A 203 -17.34 -2.71 14.05
CA VAL A 203 -16.02 -3.09 13.52
C VAL A 203 -14.98 -2.07 13.95
N VAL A 204 -13.89 -2.55 14.57
CA VAL A 204 -12.78 -1.71 15.01
C VAL A 204 -11.76 -1.54 13.90
N VAL A 205 -11.49 -0.29 13.51
CA VAL A 205 -10.51 0.06 12.47
C VAL A 205 -9.25 0.61 13.14
N ALA A 206 -8.13 -0.06 12.93
CA ALA A 206 -6.85 0.29 13.53
C ALA A 206 -5.82 0.76 12.51
N LEU A 207 -5.07 1.79 12.89
CA LEU A 207 -3.85 2.21 12.20
C LEU A 207 -2.65 1.39 12.68
N ALA A 208 -1.87 0.83 11.75
CA ALA A 208 -0.54 0.28 12.05
C ALA A 208 0.54 1.16 11.41
N ASP A 209 1.11 2.09 12.18
CA ASP A 209 2.00 3.12 11.64
C ASP A 209 3.48 2.76 11.91
N PRO A 210 4.37 2.82 10.90
CA PRO A 210 5.79 2.58 11.12
C PRO A 210 6.48 3.76 11.81
N MET A 211 7.63 3.49 12.44
CA MET A 211 8.56 4.56 12.85
C MET A 211 8.92 5.47 11.67
N GLY A 212 9.11 6.77 11.93
CA GLY A 212 9.34 7.81 10.91
C GLY A 212 8.08 8.33 10.23
N SER A 213 6.91 7.75 10.49
CA SER A 213 5.61 8.32 10.14
C SER A 213 5.12 9.30 11.21
N ALA A 214 4.31 10.28 10.81
CA ALA A 214 3.72 11.28 11.71
C ALA A 214 2.28 10.95 12.12
N ILE A 215 1.68 9.90 11.55
CA ILE A 215 0.23 9.66 11.65
C ILE A 215 -0.16 9.09 13.01
N TYR A 216 0.63 8.17 13.56
CA TYR A 216 0.42 7.65 14.91
C TYR A 216 0.39 8.77 15.94
N ASN A 217 1.40 9.67 15.92
CA ASN A 217 1.46 10.76 16.87
C ASN A 217 0.30 11.75 16.69
N TYR A 218 -0.18 11.94 15.46
CA TYR A 218 -1.35 12.78 15.21
C TYR A 218 -2.61 12.23 15.88
N TYR A 219 -2.92 10.93 15.72
CA TYR A 219 -4.09 10.34 16.36
C TYR A 219 -3.92 10.16 17.88
N GLN A 220 -2.69 9.96 18.36
CA GLN A 220 -2.41 9.80 19.79
C GLN A 220 -2.38 11.12 20.56
N ASN A 221 -1.76 12.16 19.98
CA ASN A 221 -1.37 13.39 20.69
C ASN A 221 -1.85 14.68 20.00
N GLY A 222 -2.50 14.59 18.82
CA GLY A 222 -3.00 15.75 18.08
C GLY A 222 -1.95 16.52 17.26
N GLU A 223 -0.72 16.01 17.16
CA GLU A 223 0.40 16.68 16.48
C GLU A 223 1.01 15.79 15.38
N LEU A 224 1.24 16.36 14.19
CA LEU A 224 1.98 15.69 13.12
C LEU A 224 3.48 15.73 13.40
N LYS A 225 3.98 14.73 14.13
CA LYS A 225 5.39 14.59 14.51
C LYS A 225 5.90 13.20 14.17
N ALA A 226 7.00 13.14 13.42
CA ALA A 226 7.68 11.90 13.06
C ALA A 226 8.95 11.71 13.90
N GLU A 227 9.17 10.50 14.39
CA GLU A 227 10.36 10.10 15.15
C GLU A 227 10.90 8.76 14.66
N GLY A 228 12.22 8.61 14.64
CA GLY A 228 12.89 7.41 14.14
C GLY A 228 12.79 7.26 12.62
N GLY A 229 12.85 6.01 12.14
CA GLY A 229 12.73 5.68 10.72
C GLY A 229 12.41 4.19 10.52
N SER A 230 12.01 3.85 9.30
CA SER A 230 11.69 2.49 8.90
C SER A 230 12.27 2.19 7.51
N ILE A 231 12.71 0.96 7.30
CA ILE A 231 13.13 0.43 6.01
C ILE A 231 11.93 -0.02 5.15
N SER A 232 10.73 -0.07 5.72
CA SER A 232 9.52 -0.39 4.98
C SER A 232 9.24 0.69 3.94
N GLU A 233 8.89 0.28 2.72
CA GLU A 233 8.61 1.19 1.62
C GLU A 233 7.10 1.17 1.28
N GLY A 234 6.59 2.29 0.77
CA GLY A 234 5.20 2.44 0.33
C GLY A 234 4.20 2.80 1.44
N ILE A 235 4.68 2.96 2.67
CA ILE A 235 3.96 3.42 3.87
C ILE A 235 4.81 4.45 4.62
N GLY A 236 4.23 5.09 5.63
CA GLY A 236 4.82 6.21 6.36
C GLY A 236 4.44 7.54 5.73
N GLN A 237 3.75 8.39 6.49
CA GLN A 237 3.14 9.61 5.98
C GLN A 237 3.36 10.78 6.95
N GLY A 238 3.66 11.95 6.39
CA GLY A 238 3.98 13.17 7.16
C GLY A 238 2.82 14.16 7.30
N ARG A 239 1.68 13.92 6.63
CA ARG A 239 0.51 14.80 6.62
C ARG A 239 -0.80 14.03 6.50
N ILE A 240 -1.90 14.66 6.91
CA ILE A 240 -3.24 14.16 6.60
C ILE A 240 -3.55 14.44 5.12
N THR A 241 -3.73 13.37 4.36
CA THR A 241 -4.10 13.43 2.94
C THR A 241 -5.62 13.51 2.79
N GLN A 242 -6.12 13.86 1.60
CA GLN A 242 -7.58 13.82 1.36
C GLN A 242 -8.15 12.40 1.46
N ASN A 243 -7.36 11.37 1.12
CA ASN A 243 -7.76 9.97 1.28
C ASN A 243 -7.80 9.51 2.75
N LEU A 244 -6.95 10.06 3.61
CA LEU A 244 -6.88 9.67 5.04
C LEU A 244 -7.85 10.47 5.90
N ALA A 245 -8.15 11.72 5.54
CA ALA A 245 -9.00 12.61 6.32
C ALA A 245 -10.34 11.99 6.79
N PRO A 246 -11.07 11.19 5.98
CA PRO A 246 -12.32 10.58 6.41
C PRO A 246 -12.14 9.20 7.08
N ALA A 247 -10.91 8.75 7.35
CA ALA A 247 -10.67 7.42 7.90
C ALA A 247 -11.29 7.26 9.30
N PRO A 248 -12.15 6.24 9.52
CA PRO A 248 -12.84 6.07 10.80
C PRO A 248 -11.97 5.26 11.78
N ILE A 249 -10.80 5.80 12.15
CA ILE A 249 -9.81 5.12 12.99
C ILE A 249 -10.24 5.13 14.46
N ASP A 250 -10.39 3.95 15.06
CA ASP A 250 -10.77 3.76 16.46
C ASP A 250 -9.55 3.59 17.40
N THR A 251 -8.43 3.08 16.87
CA THR A 251 -7.18 2.86 17.63
C THR A 251 -5.96 2.89 16.72
N GLN A 252 -4.77 3.02 17.30
CA GLN A 252 -3.51 3.16 16.57
C GLN A 252 -2.38 2.44 17.27
N PHE A 253 -1.47 1.86 16.49
CA PHE A 253 -0.28 1.20 16.96
C PHE A 253 0.94 1.73 16.23
N GLN A 254 1.96 2.11 17.00
CA GLN A 254 3.29 2.40 16.46
C GLN A 254 4.12 1.12 16.44
N ILE A 255 4.60 0.74 15.27
CA ILE A 255 5.32 -0.51 15.03
C ILE A 255 6.74 -0.21 14.57
N SER A 256 7.73 -0.83 15.24
CA SER A 256 9.13 -0.75 14.84
C SER A 256 9.49 -1.84 13.83
N ASP A 257 10.53 -1.61 13.03
CA ASP A 257 11.05 -2.66 12.15
C ASP A 257 11.58 -3.86 12.96
N GLN A 258 12.12 -3.62 14.17
CA GLN A 258 12.57 -4.69 15.06
C GLN A 258 11.43 -5.64 15.48
N GLU A 259 10.21 -5.12 15.65
CA GLU A 259 9.02 -5.92 15.93
C GLU A 259 8.47 -6.59 14.67
N ALA A 260 8.41 -5.84 13.56
CA ALA A 260 7.71 -6.27 12.36
C ALA A 260 8.48 -7.31 11.55
N LEU A 261 9.78 -7.11 11.33
CA LEU A 261 10.57 -7.94 10.42
C LEU A 261 10.58 -9.43 10.77
N PRO A 262 10.74 -9.85 12.05
CA PRO A 262 10.63 -11.26 12.41
C PRO A 262 9.32 -11.90 11.95
N LEU A 263 8.20 -11.16 11.98
CA LEU A 263 6.89 -11.70 11.60
C LEU A 263 6.83 -12.11 10.13
N VAL A 264 7.41 -11.32 9.21
CA VAL A 264 7.45 -11.70 7.78
C VAL A 264 8.52 -12.74 7.47
N PHE A 265 9.56 -12.85 8.30
CA PHE A 265 10.53 -13.92 8.18
C PHE A 265 9.93 -15.26 8.62
N ASP A 266 9.23 -15.27 9.75
CA ASP A 266 8.49 -16.43 10.25
C ASP A 266 7.36 -16.83 9.30
N LEU A 267 6.63 -15.85 8.75
CA LEU A 267 5.58 -16.09 7.76
C LEU A 267 6.14 -16.79 6.52
N LEU A 268 7.32 -16.39 6.05
CA LEU A 268 7.99 -17.10 4.95
C LEU A 268 8.41 -18.50 5.40
N ARG A 269 9.11 -18.63 6.52
CA ARG A 269 9.67 -19.90 6.98
C ARG A 269 8.62 -20.96 7.30
N HIS A 270 7.48 -20.55 7.85
CA HIS A 270 6.49 -21.46 8.41
C HIS A 270 5.16 -21.49 7.65
N GLU A 271 4.85 -20.45 6.85
CA GLU A 271 3.61 -20.35 6.10
C GLU A 271 3.82 -20.16 4.58
N GLY A 272 5.08 -20.06 4.11
CA GLY A 272 5.43 -20.06 2.69
C GLY A 272 5.13 -18.75 1.94
N LEU A 273 4.91 -17.63 2.66
CA LEU A 273 4.57 -16.35 2.05
C LEU A 273 5.75 -15.36 2.12
N VAL A 274 6.32 -15.04 0.96
CA VAL A 274 7.41 -14.06 0.82
C VAL A 274 6.83 -12.65 0.70
N MET A 275 6.85 -11.84 1.75
CA MET A 275 6.06 -10.60 1.82
C MET A 275 6.90 -9.32 1.92
N GLY A 276 6.35 -8.20 1.43
CA GLY A 276 6.97 -6.87 1.57
C GLY A 276 6.88 -6.29 2.99
N GLY A 277 7.68 -5.26 3.27
CA GLY A 277 7.81 -4.68 4.61
C GLY A 277 6.51 -4.08 5.18
N SER A 278 5.64 -3.53 4.34
CA SER A 278 4.34 -3.02 4.81
C SER A 278 3.42 -4.14 5.32
N THR A 279 3.56 -5.36 4.79
CA THR A 279 2.86 -6.53 5.31
C THR A 279 3.34 -6.87 6.72
N ALA A 280 4.61 -6.67 7.03
CA ALA A 280 5.17 -6.89 8.36
C ALA A 280 4.51 -5.99 9.40
N ILE A 281 4.42 -4.69 9.10
CA ILE A 281 3.75 -3.69 9.93
C ILE A 281 2.26 -4.03 10.11
N ASN A 282 1.60 -4.43 9.04
CA ASN A 282 0.20 -4.84 9.01
C ASN A 282 -0.09 -6.07 9.90
N ILE A 283 0.77 -7.08 9.89
CA ILE A 283 0.63 -8.28 10.72
C ILE A 283 0.86 -7.94 12.19
N ALA A 284 1.88 -7.13 12.51
CA ALA A 284 2.11 -6.66 13.87
C ALA A 284 0.89 -5.91 14.42
N GLY A 285 0.34 -4.98 13.63
CA GLY A 285 -0.90 -4.27 13.98
C GLY A 285 -2.10 -5.20 14.16
N ALA A 286 -2.22 -6.25 13.35
CA ALA A 286 -3.30 -7.23 13.46
C ALA A 286 -3.21 -8.06 14.75
N ILE A 287 -1.99 -8.42 15.14
CA ILE A 287 -1.72 -9.10 16.42
C ILE A 287 -2.09 -8.19 17.59
N ARG A 288 -1.65 -6.92 17.58
CA ARG A 288 -1.99 -5.96 18.64
C ARG A 288 -3.50 -5.70 18.72
N LEU A 289 -4.18 -5.59 17.58
CA LEU A 289 -5.63 -5.43 17.55
C LEU A 289 -6.33 -6.68 18.10
N ALA A 290 -5.88 -7.87 17.74
CA ALA A 290 -6.42 -9.12 18.28
C ALA A 290 -6.20 -9.24 19.79
N GLU A 291 -5.04 -8.83 20.30
CA GLU A 291 -4.73 -8.78 21.73
C GLU A 291 -5.64 -7.77 22.46
N GLN A 292 -5.92 -6.61 21.85
CA GLN A 292 -6.82 -5.59 22.40
C GLN A 292 -8.29 -6.04 22.44
N LEU A 293 -8.77 -6.73 21.38
CA LEU A 293 -10.15 -7.22 21.31
C LEU A 293 -10.37 -8.50 22.12
N GLY A 294 -9.33 -9.30 22.33
CA GLY A 294 -9.38 -10.58 23.04
C GLY A 294 -9.75 -11.76 22.13
N PRO A 295 -9.58 -13.00 22.63
CA PRO A 295 -9.74 -14.21 21.83
C PRO A 295 -11.16 -14.39 21.29
N GLY A 296 -11.29 -15.12 20.17
CA GLY A 296 -12.57 -15.42 19.53
C GLY A 296 -12.98 -14.44 18.42
N HIS A 297 -12.32 -13.30 18.28
CA HIS A 297 -12.59 -12.32 17.22
C HIS A 297 -11.93 -12.68 15.88
N THR A 298 -12.44 -12.10 14.80
CA THR A 298 -11.89 -12.20 13.44
C THR A 298 -11.29 -10.87 13.00
N ILE A 299 -9.98 -10.86 12.78
CA ILE A 299 -9.23 -9.67 12.39
C ILE A 299 -8.76 -9.82 10.95
N VAL A 300 -8.91 -8.77 10.15
CA VAL A 300 -8.44 -8.73 8.77
C VAL A 300 -7.37 -7.66 8.60
N THR A 301 -6.29 -8.01 7.92
CA THR A 301 -5.21 -7.10 7.52
C THR A 301 -4.87 -7.29 6.05
N ILE A 302 -3.95 -6.49 5.50
CA ILE A 302 -3.58 -6.52 4.08
C ILE A 302 -2.18 -7.11 3.87
N LEU A 303 -2.08 -8.09 2.96
CA LEU A 303 -0.82 -8.64 2.44
C LEU A 303 -0.49 -7.89 1.13
N CYS A 304 0.21 -6.77 1.25
CA CYS A 304 0.22 -5.70 0.24
C CYS A 304 0.85 -6.08 -1.10
N ASP A 305 2.01 -6.73 -1.06
CA ASP A 305 2.85 -7.06 -2.21
C ASP A 305 3.93 -8.08 -1.86
N TRP A 306 4.58 -8.62 -2.89
CA TRP A 306 5.63 -9.63 -2.73
C TRP A 306 6.95 -9.06 -2.19
N GLY A 307 7.62 -9.87 -1.36
CA GLY A 307 8.91 -9.54 -0.77
C GLY A 307 10.08 -9.44 -1.76
N HIS A 308 10.01 -10.11 -2.91
CA HIS A 308 11.08 -10.06 -3.92
C HIS A 308 11.29 -8.64 -4.50
N ARG A 309 10.30 -7.75 -4.41
CA ARG A 309 10.42 -6.33 -4.79
C ARG A 309 11.38 -5.54 -3.91
N TYR A 310 11.79 -6.14 -2.80
CA TYR A 310 12.64 -5.56 -1.77
C TYR A 310 13.85 -6.45 -1.47
N GLN A 311 14.17 -7.42 -2.32
CA GLN A 311 15.17 -8.45 -2.05
C GLN A 311 16.54 -7.84 -1.71
N SER A 312 16.95 -6.82 -2.45
CA SER A 312 18.21 -6.09 -2.22
C SER A 312 18.33 -5.40 -0.85
N LYS A 313 17.22 -5.23 -0.11
CA LYS A 313 17.18 -4.57 1.20
C LYS A 313 16.56 -5.47 2.29
N LEU A 314 15.25 -5.70 2.22
CA LEU A 314 14.44 -6.38 3.24
C LEU A 314 14.88 -7.82 3.54
N TYR A 315 15.44 -8.50 2.53
CA TYR A 315 15.94 -9.87 2.62
C TYR A 315 17.46 -9.93 2.40
N ASN A 316 18.17 -8.82 2.59
CA ASN A 316 19.62 -8.74 2.45
C ASN A 316 20.30 -8.68 3.83
N PRO A 317 21.01 -9.74 4.27
CA PRO A 317 21.68 -9.77 5.57
C PRO A 317 22.67 -8.62 5.81
N ALA A 318 23.41 -8.19 4.80
CA ALA A 318 24.38 -7.11 4.94
C ALA A 318 23.67 -5.77 5.21
N PHE A 319 22.62 -5.47 4.44
CA PHE A 319 21.80 -4.27 4.64
C PHE A 319 21.12 -4.28 6.02
N LEU A 320 20.53 -5.41 6.42
CA LEU A 320 19.85 -5.52 7.71
C LEU A 320 20.82 -5.34 8.89
N ARG A 321 22.03 -5.93 8.82
CA ARG A 321 23.07 -5.72 9.84
C ARG A 321 23.55 -4.28 9.90
N GLU A 322 23.74 -3.62 8.75
CA GLU A 322 24.09 -2.19 8.69
C GLU A 322 23.05 -1.32 9.42
N LYS A 323 21.77 -1.69 9.34
CA LYS A 323 20.66 -0.99 10.01
C LYS A 323 20.40 -1.47 11.44
N GLY A 324 21.16 -2.43 11.97
CA GLY A 324 20.92 -3.02 13.29
C GLY A 324 19.57 -3.73 13.40
N LEU A 325 19.14 -4.38 12.31
CA LEU A 325 17.86 -5.07 12.19
C LEU A 325 18.01 -6.60 12.27
N PRO A 326 16.94 -7.32 12.67
CA PRO A 326 16.92 -8.78 12.63
C PRO A 326 17.24 -9.31 11.23
N VAL A 327 17.99 -10.42 11.17
CA VAL A 327 18.37 -11.10 9.92
C VAL A 327 17.60 -12.42 9.83
N PRO A 328 17.06 -12.79 8.66
CA PRO A 328 16.48 -14.11 8.46
C PRO A 328 17.50 -15.20 8.75
N GLU A 329 17.19 -16.11 9.68
CA GLU A 329 18.13 -17.13 10.16
C GLU A 329 18.72 -17.98 9.02
N TRP A 330 17.88 -18.34 8.03
CA TRP A 330 18.30 -19.16 6.89
C TRP A 330 19.18 -18.42 5.86
N LEU A 331 19.37 -17.10 6.01
CA LEU A 331 20.29 -16.28 5.21
C LEU A 331 21.51 -15.84 6.04
N ASN A 332 21.63 -16.32 7.28
CA ASN A 332 22.68 -15.88 8.19
C ASN A 332 24.01 -16.65 8.00
N ASP A 333 24.03 -17.71 7.21
CA ASP A 333 25.24 -18.48 6.91
C ASP A 333 26.16 -17.74 5.93
N PRO A 334 27.49 -17.73 6.18
CA PRO A 334 28.45 -17.24 5.20
C PRO A 334 28.50 -18.23 4.03
N VAL A 335 28.14 -17.76 2.83
CA VAL A 335 28.65 -18.35 1.59
C VAL A 335 30.10 -17.91 1.42
#